data_AF-A0A5Q4YX85-F1
#
_entry.id   AF-A0A5Q4YX85-F1
#
_cell.length_a   1.000
_cell.length_b   1.000
_cell.length_c   1.000
_cell.angle_alpha   90.00
_cell.angle_beta   90.00
_cell.angle_gamma   90.00
#
_symmetry.space_group_name_H-M   'P 1'
#
loop_
_entity.id
_entity.type
_entity.pdbx_description
1 polymer ?
#
loop_
_entity_poly.entity_id
_entity_poly.type
_entity_poly.pdbx_seq_one_letter_code
_entity_poly.pdbx_strand_id
1 'polypeptide(L)'
;MWQFVTLCSRLTHNLCGAAGRRDADSAGQMRRIAQTAAVSIPLSAVPHERRTIRRTPAPSPCIRIGMELAKSAAMHLSSIDPSSTSPSAATSAPASPVTRDWICPFCPLLCDDLVVESREDATLAVPDTECPRLAQALACYGSADAQCGNSVDGQDADLDTALASAARILASARRPLFGSLTTDVAGTRALYTLAAGCGAILDHLHGDAMSAATLPLQDRGSFFTTLSEVRSRADLLVFFGCRPSQRYPRFFARTLEGTQQQRDLVFVGCTPDPAASSLANARIEALLPDADPFDTLALWSALSEGREPGALQDDSTGAAEALATLQARIAAAHYTVLVYEPAALPGPHAALLIEALNRIVKAANRTVRAGCLALGGDDGALTVNQTVTWLSGLPLRTRVSTPARIAGTAPLDYDPYRYRTARLLAEGEIDALLWVASFAPPAWPQALAEDVPAIVLGHPALAQAAKSRGGATVFIPVATPGIDSGGHLFRVDGSVVMPLAAARGAALPSVAAIASRLAERLHAQPAAQVQP
;
A
#
# COMPACT_ATOMS: atom_id res chain seq x y z
N MET A 1 26.25 -17.45 11.85
CA MET A 1 24.96 -17.69 12.54
C MET A 1 24.58 -19.16 12.68
N TRP A 2 25.23 -20.09 11.96
CA TRP A 2 24.94 -21.53 12.02
C TRP A 2 25.71 -22.34 13.09
N GLN A 3 26.56 -21.71 13.91
CA GLN A 3 27.27 -22.38 15.01
C GLN A 3 26.70 -22.08 16.41
N PHE A 4 25.72 -21.18 16.53
CA PHE A 4 25.11 -20.83 17.82
C PHE A 4 23.90 -21.68 18.18
N VAL A 5 23.23 -22.28 17.17
CA VAL A 5 22.01 -23.09 17.36
C VAL A 5 22.33 -24.50 17.89
N THR A 6 23.51 -25.04 17.60
CA THR A 6 23.89 -26.40 17.99
C THR A 6 24.28 -26.53 19.48
N LEU A 7 24.58 -25.40 20.15
CA LEU A 7 25.00 -25.41 21.56
C LEU A 7 23.81 -25.34 22.54
N CYS A 8 22.70 -24.69 22.16
CA CYS A 8 21.50 -24.61 23.01
C CYS A 8 20.70 -25.93 23.07
N SER A 9 20.77 -26.76 22.02
CA SER A 9 20.01 -28.04 21.97
C SER A 9 20.62 -29.15 22.85
N ARG A 10 21.89 -29.05 23.25
CA ARG A 10 22.54 -30.03 24.14
C ARG A 10 22.35 -29.75 25.63
N LEU A 11 21.89 -28.56 26.00
CA LEU A 11 21.66 -28.17 27.40
C LEU A 11 20.23 -28.43 27.89
N THR A 12 19.26 -28.58 26.98
CA THR A 12 17.85 -28.86 27.32
C THR A 12 17.53 -30.36 27.48
N HIS A 13 18.42 -31.27 27.06
CA HIS A 13 18.17 -32.72 27.17
C HIS A 13 18.60 -33.39 28.48
N ASN A 14 19.28 -32.67 29.39
CA ASN A 14 19.78 -33.25 30.65
C ASN A 14 19.01 -32.85 31.92
N LEU A 15 17.84 -32.21 31.80
CA LEU A 15 17.05 -31.74 32.95
C LEU A 15 15.60 -32.23 33.01
N CYS A 16 15.24 -33.24 32.22
CA CYS A 16 13.91 -33.86 32.30
C CYS A 16 14.03 -35.31 32.78
N GLY A 17 14.12 -35.47 34.11
CA GLY A 17 14.22 -36.79 34.72
C GLY A 17 14.42 -36.76 36.24
N ALA A 18 13.45 -36.27 37.00
CA ALA A 18 13.11 -36.76 38.35
C ALA A 18 11.97 -35.94 38.96
N ALA A 19 11.02 -36.65 39.56
CA ALA A 19 9.76 -36.16 40.08
C ALA A 19 9.86 -35.48 41.46
N GLY A 20 8.90 -34.60 41.74
CA GLY A 20 8.06 -34.73 42.93
C GLY A 20 8.28 -33.77 44.11
N ARG A 21 7.17 -33.10 44.47
CA ARG A 21 6.73 -32.59 45.79
C ARG A 21 7.21 -31.21 46.27
N ARG A 22 6.19 -30.36 46.43
CA ARG A 22 5.81 -29.48 47.57
C ARG A 22 6.74 -28.34 48.03
N ASP A 23 6.03 -27.22 48.21
CA ASP A 23 6.16 -26.16 49.24
C ASP A 23 6.98 -24.90 48.95
N ALA A 24 6.49 -23.86 49.62
CA ALA A 24 6.67 -22.44 49.46
C ALA A 24 8.06 -21.91 49.88
N ASP A 25 8.21 -20.60 49.68
CA ASP A 25 9.27 -19.72 50.16
C ASP A 25 10.63 -19.76 49.45
N SER A 26 10.93 -18.70 48.71
CA SER A 26 11.60 -17.55 49.33
C SER A 26 12.16 -16.59 48.27
N ALA A 27 11.75 -15.34 48.38
CA ALA A 27 12.44 -14.20 47.79
C ALA A 27 13.82 -14.08 48.45
N GLY A 28 14.86 -14.55 47.76
CA GLY A 28 16.20 -14.58 48.35
C GLY A 28 17.33 -15.09 47.46
N GLN A 29 17.23 -15.01 46.12
CA GLN A 29 18.29 -15.55 45.26
C GLN A 29 18.42 -14.87 43.88
N MET A 30 18.36 -13.54 43.85
CA MET A 30 18.64 -12.73 42.62
C MET A 30 19.66 -11.61 42.85
N ARG A 31 20.57 -11.77 43.82
CA ARG A 31 21.65 -10.80 44.10
C ARG A 31 23.07 -11.37 44.12
N ARG A 32 23.32 -12.55 43.54
CA ARG A 32 24.67 -13.16 43.45
C ARG A 32 24.94 -13.89 42.14
N ILE A 33 24.73 -13.26 40.99
CA ILE A 33 25.42 -13.60 39.73
C ILE A 33 25.69 -12.29 38.97
N ALA A 34 26.41 -11.38 39.62
CA ALA A 34 26.92 -10.16 39.02
C ALA A 34 28.31 -9.92 39.62
N GLN A 35 29.24 -10.83 39.37
CA GLN A 35 30.69 -10.70 39.62
C GLN A 35 31.35 -12.05 39.34
N THR A 36 31.76 -12.30 38.09
CA THR A 36 32.98 -13.05 37.67
C THR A 36 32.89 -13.41 36.19
N ALA A 37 33.62 -12.67 35.35
CA ALA A 37 34.30 -13.16 34.15
C ALA A 37 34.90 -11.94 33.40
N ALA A 38 35.87 -11.29 34.03
CA ALA A 38 36.84 -10.48 33.31
C ALA A 38 37.98 -11.43 32.93
N VAL A 39 38.07 -11.81 31.65
CA VAL A 39 39.26 -12.45 31.08
C VAL A 39 39.65 -11.67 29.85
N SER A 40 40.80 -11.02 29.97
CA SER A 40 41.48 -10.22 28.95
C SER A 40 42.08 -11.14 27.88
N ILE A 41 41.87 -10.79 26.61
CA ILE A 41 42.64 -11.34 25.47
C ILE A 41 43.19 -10.14 24.67
N PRO A 42 44.48 -10.11 24.32
CA PRO A 42 45.14 -8.92 23.79
C PRO A 42 44.86 -8.68 22.30
N LEU A 43 44.71 -7.41 21.94
CA LEU A 43 44.66 -6.89 20.58
C LEU A 43 46.06 -7.01 19.93
N SER A 44 46.21 -7.92 18.96
CA SER A 44 47.35 -7.91 18.05
C SER A 44 47.10 -6.92 16.92
N ALA A 45 48.00 -5.95 16.78
CA ALA A 45 48.04 -4.97 15.72
C ALA A 45 48.21 -5.61 14.33
N VAL A 46 47.40 -5.17 13.36
CA VAL A 46 47.59 -5.42 11.93
C VAL A 46 48.00 -4.09 11.27
N PRO A 47 49.07 -4.03 10.46
CA PRO A 47 49.57 -2.78 9.93
C PRO A 47 48.71 -2.27 8.77
N HIS A 48 48.34 -0.99 8.83
CA HIS A 48 47.78 -0.24 7.71
C HIS A 48 48.90 0.15 6.72
N GLU A 49 49.00 -0.54 5.59
CA GLU A 49 49.74 -0.03 4.44
C GLU A 49 48.95 1.11 3.78
N ARG A 50 49.50 2.32 3.88
CA ARG A 50 49.06 3.48 3.10
C ARG A 50 49.60 3.36 1.68
N ARG A 51 48.76 2.96 0.71
CA ARG A 51 49.03 3.19 -0.71
C ARG A 51 48.49 4.56 -1.12
N THR A 52 49.39 5.52 -1.20
CA THR A 52 49.21 6.80 -1.91
C THR A 52 49.02 6.56 -3.41
N ILE A 53 47.80 6.77 -3.92
CA ILE A 53 47.54 6.86 -5.36
C ILE A 53 47.75 8.33 -5.77
N ARG A 54 48.86 8.59 -6.47
CA ARG A 54 49.09 9.86 -7.19
C ARG A 54 48.08 9.95 -8.35
N ARG A 55 47.24 10.99 -8.34
CA ARG A 55 46.47 11.42 -9.52
C ARG A 55 47.31 12.43 -10.31
N THR A 56 47.74 12.05 -11.51
CA THR A 56 48.21 12.97 -12.55
C THR A 56 47.08 13.17 -13.57
N PRO A 57 46.78 14.41 -13.99
CA PRO A 57 45.76 14.66 -15.01
C PRO A 57 46.41 14.73 -16.40
N ALA A 58 45.85 14.01 -17.37
CA ALA A 58 46.09 14.27 -18.79
C ALA A 58 44.76 14.12 -19.55
N PRO A 59 44.35 15.10 -20.37
CA PRO A 59 43.07 15.09 -21.07
C PRO A 59 43.21 14.43 -22.45
N SER A 60 42.13 13.82 -22.93
CA SER A 60 41.98 13.46 -24.35
C SER A 60 40.52 13.58 -24.79
N PRO A 61 40.27 13.86 -26.08
CA PRO A 61 39.28 14.84 -26.50
C PRO A 61 38.12 14.22 -27.30
N CYS A 62 36.88 14.65 -27.05
CA CYS A 62 35.76 14.48 -27.98
C CYS A 62 34.56 15.34 -27.55
N ILE A 63 34.67 16.66 -27.73
CA ILE A 63 33.51 17.58 -27.78
C ILE A 63 33.74 18.51 -28.95
N ARG A 64 33.10 18.23 -30.09
CA ARG A 64 32.80 19.17 -31.17
C ARG A 64 32.02 18.43 -32.24
N ILE A 65 30.70 18.55 -32.19
CA ILE A 65 29.76 18.61 -33.33
C ILE A 65 28.44 19.11 -32.72
N GLY A 66 27.89 20.20 -33.26
CA GLY A 66 26.54 20.66 -32.92
C GLY A 66 26.42 22.03 -32.25
N MET A 67 27.20 23.03 -32.65
CA MET A 67 26.91 24.43 -32.34
C MET A 67 27.06 25.30 -33.59
N GLU A 68 26.23 25.02 -34.59
CA GLU A 68 25.93 25.93 -35.71
C GLU A 68 24.79 25.31 -36.51
N LEU A 69 23.55 25.65 -36.13
CA LEU A 69 22.32 25.60 -36.93
C LEU A 69 21.16 26.06 -36.02
N ALA A 70 21.27 27.30 -35.53
CA ALA A 70 20.20 27.97 -34.80
C ALA A 70 20.02 29.37 -35.40
N LYS A 71 19.47 29.42 -36.60
CA LYS A 71 18.86 30.62 -37.20
C LYS A 71 17.87 30.17 -38.28
N SER A 72 16.60 30.50 -38.04
CA SER A 72 15.47 30.40 -38.97
C SER A 72 14.82 29.02 -39.14
N ALA A 73 13.83 28.73 -38.28
CA ALA A 73 12.62 27.99 -38.64
C ALA A 73 11.57 28.21 -37.56
N ALA A 74 10.46 28.85 -37.91
CA ALA A 74 9.25 28.87 -37.09
C ALA A 74 8.70 27.43 -37.04
N MET A 75 8.71 26.82 -35.85
CA MET A 75 8.09 25.53 -35.61
C MET A 75 6.90 25.70 -34.67
N HIS A 76 5.76 25.21 -35.14
CA HIS A 76 4.48 25.08 -34.45
C HIS A 76 4.68 24.54 -33.02
N LEU A 77 4.30 25.31 -32.02
CA LEU A 77 4.19 24.85 -30.63
C LEU A 77 2.94 23.97 -30.52
N SER A 78 3.15 22.71 -30.15
CA SER A 78 2.11 21.76 -29.77
C SER A 78 1.69 22.01 -28.31
N SER A 79 0.39 21.94 -28.01
CA SER A 79 -0.23 22.42 -26.77
C SER A 79 -0.20 21.41 -25.61
N ILE A 80 0.97 20.85 -25.27
CA ILE A 80 1.08 19.94 -24.13
C ILE A 80 2.27 20.37 -23.26
N ASP A 81 2.06 21.42 -22.47
CA ASP A 81 2.92 21.79 -21.36
C ASP A 81 2.11 21.55 -20.06
N PRO A 82 2.46 20.56 -19.21
CA PRO A 82 1.66 20.20 -18.04
C PRO A 82 1.90 21.13 -16.83
N SER A 83 2.53 22.30 -17.02
CA SER A 83 3.09 23.09 -15.91
C SER A 83 2.36 24.42 -15.62
N SER A 84 1.26 24.72 -16.32
CA SER A 84 0.47 25.94 -16.06
C SER A 84 -1.00 25.61 -15.78
N THR A 85 -1.28 25.08 -14.58
CA THR A 85 -2.64 25.12 -14.02
C THR A 85 -2.56 25.81 -12.67
N SER A 86 -2.85 27.10 -12.67
CA SER A 86 -3.12 27.85 -11.44
C SER A 86 -4.31 27.22 -10.71
N PRO A 87 -4.33 27.20 -9.36
CA PRO A 87 -5.45 26.67 -8.58
C PRO A 87 -6.59 27.69 -8.59
N SER A 88 -7.30 27.80 -9.71
CA SER A 88 -8.56 28.52 -9.76
C SER A 88 -9.69 27.51 -9.55
N ALA A 89 -10.57 27.82 -8.60
CA ALA A 89 -11.73 27.05 -8.19
C ALA A 89 -12.30 26.18 -9.33
N ALA A 90 -12.35 24.87 -9.10
CA ALA A 90 -13.05 23.95 -9.98
C ALA A 90 -14.55 24.27 -9.89
N THR A 91 -15.02 25.16 -10.76
CA THR A 91 -16.43 25.33 -11.04
C THR A 91 -16.96 23.99 -11.55
N SER A 92 -17.93 23.41 -10.85
CA SER A 92 -18.57 22.15 -11.20
C SER A 92 -19.14 22.21 -12.62
N ALA A 93 -18.43 21.66 -13.59
CA ALA A 93 -19.01 21.38 -14.89
C ALA A 93 -20.14 20.35 -14.70
N PRO A 94 -21.34 20.54 -15.29
CA PRO A 94 -22.39 19.53 -15.21
C PRO A 94 -21.87 18.23 -15.83
N ALA A 95 -21.96 17.13 -15.09
CA ALA A 95 -21.57 15.83 -15.59
C ALA A 95 -22.42 15.47 -16.82
N SER A 96 -21.78 14.89 -17.84
CA SER A 96 -22.52 14.36 -18.99
C SER A 96 -23.43 13.22 -18.51
N PRO A 97 -24.68 13.13 -19.00
CA PRO A 97 -25.61 12.07 -18.58
C PRO A 97 -25.07 10.67 -18.91
N VAL A 98 -24.16 10.57 -19.90
CA VAL A 98 -23.41 9.36 -20.22
C VAL A 98 -21.94 9.73 -20.38
N THR A 99 -21.06 8.98 -19.71
CA THR A 99 -19.61 9.07 -19.84
C THR A 99 -19.08 7.73 -20.34
N ARG A 100 -18.42 7.75 -21.50
CA ARG A 100 -17.74 6.58 -22.09
C ARG A 100 -16.30 6.50 -21.62
N ASP A 101 -15.72 5.30 -21.68
CA ASP A 101 -14.35 5.02 -21.22
C ASP A 101 -14.12 5.49 -19.77
N TRP A 102 -15.16 5.37 -18.96
CA TRP A 102 -15.13 5.78 -17.57
C TRP A 102 -14.26 4.82 -16.76
N ILE A 103 -13.41 5.39 -15.91
CA ILE A 103 -12.49 4.63 -15.07
C ILE A 103 -13.13 4.36 -13.72
N CYS A 104 -13.42 3.09 -13.43
CA CYS A 104 -13.95 2.68 -12.13
C CYS A 104 -12.89 2.84 -11.02
N PRO A 105 -13.17 3.63 -9.96
CA PRO A 105 -12.20 3.92 -8.90
C PRO A 105 -12.20 2.91 -7.74
N PHE A 106 -13.08 1.90 -7.74
CA PHE A 106 -13.39 1.12 -6.54
C PHE A 106 -12.45 -0.05 -6.26
N CYS A 107 -11.61 -0.44 -7.22
CA CYS A 107 -10.56 -1.45 -7.02
C CYS A 107 -9.33 -1.08 -7.86
N PRO A 108 -8.14 -1.58 -7.52
CA PRO A 108 -6.88 -1.17 -8.14
C PRO A 108 -6.74 -1.64 -9.60
N LEU A 109 -7.68 -2.43 -10.13
CA LEU A 109 -7.71 -2.74 -11.57
C LEU A 109 -7.96 -1.50 -12.43
N LEU A 110 -8.67 -0.50 -11.89
CA LEU A 110 -9.06 0.75 -12.57
C LEU A 110 -9.57 0.47 -13.99
N CYS A 111 -10.69 -0.26 -14.06
CA CYS A 111 -11.29 -0.63 -15.34
C CYS A 111 -11.69 0.63 -16.11
N ASP A 112 -11.14 0.81 -17.31
CA ASP A 112 -11.22 2.02 -18.16
C ASP A 112 -12.05 1.81 -19.43
N ASP A 113 -12.82 0.73 -19.47
CA ASP A 113 -13.65 0.29 -20.59
C ASP A 113 -15.15 0.42 -20.30
N LEU A 114 -15.52 1.17 -19.27
CA LEU A 114 -16.89 1.23 -18.77
C LEU A 114 -17.66 2.41 -19.38
N VAL A 115 -18.98 2.24 -19.48
CA VAL A 115 -19.90 3.34 -19.74
C VAL A 115 -20.69 3.58 -18.45
N VAL A 116 -20.61 4.80 -17.92
CA VAL A 116 -21.41 5.20 -16.74
C VAL A 116 -22.49 6.18 -17.16
N GLU A 117 -23.69 5.95 -16.66
CA GLU A 117 -24.87 6.77 -16.86
C GLU A 117 -25.22 7.46 -15.54
N SER A 118 -25.32 8.79 -15.56
CA SER A 118 -25.82 9.59 -14.44
C SER A 118 -27.27 9.93 -14.66
N ARG A 119 -28.11 9.60 -13.67
CA ARG A 119 -29.56 9.86 -13.70
C ARG A 119 -29.90 11.20 -13.04
N GLU A 120 -31.13 11.67 -13.22
CA GLU A 120 -31.61 12.94 -12.64
C GLU A 120 -31.61 12.93 -11.11
N ASP A 121 -31.81 11.76 -10.50
CA ASP A 121 -31.76 11.55 -9.04
C ASP A 121 -30.33 11.37 -8.50
N ALA A 122 -29.31 11.70 -9.31
CA ALA A 122 -27.89 11.55 -9.01
C ALA A 122 -27.43 10.12 -8.68
N THR A 123 -28.24 9.11 -9.01
CA THR A 123 -27.82 7.71 -9.01
C THR A 123 -27.03 7.39 -10.28
N LEU A 124 -26.19 6.36 -10.18
CA LEU A 124 -25.30 5.94 -11.25
C LEU A 124 -25.64 4.52 -11.69
N ALA A 125 -25.59 4.28 -13.00
CA ALA A 125 -25.69 2.94 -13.59
C ALA A 125 -24.50 2.68 -14.51
N VAL A 126 -24.02 1.44 -14.52
CA VAL A 126 -22.99 0.99 -15.46
C VAL A 126 -23.55 -0.24 -16.17
N PRO A 127 -24.26 -0.06 -17.30
CA PRO A 127 -24.86 -1.17 -18.03
C PRO A 127 -23.79 -2.14 -18.57
N ASP A 128 -24.23 -3.35 -18.90
CA ASP A 128 -23.42 -4.39 -19.56
C ASP A 128 -22.10 -4.74 -18.86
N THR A 129 -22.01 -4.48 -17.55
CA THR A 129 -20.81 -4.74 -16.74
C THR A 129 -21.14 -5.60 -15.53
N GLU A 130 -20.67 -6.85 -15.54
CA GLU A 130 -20.76 -7.74 -14.40
C GLU A 130 -19.60 -7.50 -13.43
N CYS A 131 -19.83 -6.71 -12.38
CA CYS A 131 -18.87 -6.52 -11.29
C CYS A 131 -19.60 -6.26 -9.96
N PRO A 132 -19.70 -7.25 -9.05
CA PRO A 132 -20.44 -7.09 -7.79
C PRO A 132 -19.86 -5.99 -6.91
N ARG A 133 -18.54 -5.80 -6.92
CA ARG A 133 -17.86 -4.72 -6.17
C ARG A 133 -18.26 -3.33 -6.66
N LEU A 134 -18.35 -3.15 -7.99
CA LEU A 134 -18.83 -1.89 -8.58
C LEU A 134 -20.30 -1.65 -8.23
N ALA A 135 -21.16 -2.65 -8.43
CA ALA A 135 -22.58 -2.55 -8.12
C ALA A 135 -22.83 -2.18 -6.64
N GLN A 136 -22.12 -2.84 -5.72
CA GLN A 136 -22.21 -2.53 -4.29
C GLN A 136 -21.73 -1.12 -3.96
N ALA A 137 -20.64 -0.66 -4.59
CA ALA A 137 -20.14 0.69 -4.38
C ALA A 137 -21.13 1.74 -4.90
N LEU A 138 -21.67 1.58 -6.11
CA LEU A 138 -22.63 2.52 -6.70
C LEU A 138 -23.94 2.62 -5.89
N ALA A 139 -24.34 1.54 -5.20
CA ALA A 139 -25.51 1.57 -4.32
C ALA A 139 -25.37 2.53 -3.12
N CYS A 140 -24.17 3.02 -2.83
CA CYS A 140 -23.93 4.01 -1.77
C CYS A 140 -24.16 5.46 -2.23
N TYR A 141 -24.41 5.71 -3.51
CA TYR A 141 -24.52 7.06 -4.08
C TYR A 141 -25.95 7.41 -4.48
N GLY A 142 -26.42 8.59 -4.09
CA GLY A 142 -27.73 9.10 -4.49
C GLY A 142 -27.92 10.60 -4.24
N SER A 143 -29.13 11.10 -4.48
CA SER A 143 -29.48 12.53 -4.37
C SER A 143 -29.25 13.15 -2.99
N ALA A 144 -29.35 12.37 -1.92
CA ALA A 144 -29.14 12.83 -0.55
C ALA A 144 -27.68 13.25 -0.27
N ASP A 145 -26.73 12.74 -1.04
CA ASP A 145 -25.30 13.00 -0.82
C ASP A 145 -24.94 14.49 -0.91
N ALA A 146 -25.52 15.19 -1.90
CA ALA A 146 -25.28 16.62 -2.12
C ALA A 146 -25.87 17.50 -1.00
N GLN A 147 -26.78 16.96 -0.20
CA GLN A 147 -27.41 17.64 0.93
C GLN A 147 -26.75 17.30 2.27
N CYS A 148 -25.76 16.40 2.26
CA CYS A 148 -25.05 16.02 3.47
C CYS A 148 -24.32 17.24 4.05
N GLY A 149 -24.72 17.66 5.24
CA GLY A 149 -24.09 18.74 5.98
C GLY A 149 -22.84 18.31 6.74
N ASN A 150 -22.09 19.30 7.24
CA ASN A 150 -21.00 19.06 8.19
C ASN A 150 -21.59 18.89 9.59
N SER A 151 -20.83 18.28 10.50
CA SER A 151 -21.19 18.27 11.91
C SER A 151 -19.97 18.45 12.82
N VAL A 152 -20.21 19.03 13.99
CA VAL A 152 -19.24 19.19 15.08
C VAL A 152 -19.92 18.73 16.36
N ASP A 153 -19.29 17.81 17.08
CA ASP A 153 -19.78 17.29 18.36
C ASP A 153 -21.23 16.76 18.30
N GLY A 154 -21.58 16.13 17.17
CA GLY A 154 -22.92 15.59 16.90
C GLY A 154 -23.96 16.61 16.45
N GLN A 155 -23.62 17.89 16.36
CA GLN A 155 -24.52 18.97 15.92
C GLN A 155 -24.20 19.41 14.49
N ASP A 156 -25.22 19.79 13.73
CA ASP A 156 -25.03 20.36 12.38
C ASP A 156 -24.22 21.66 12.45
N ALA A 157 -23.29 21.82 11.50
CA ALA A 157 -22.40 22.97 11.46
C ALA A 157 -22.16 23.45 10.02
N ASP A 158 -21.95 24.75 9.86
CA ASP A 158 -21.41 25.29 8.61
C ASP A 158 -19.95 24.85 8.41
N LEU A 159 -19.47 24.99 7.18
CA LEU A 159 -18.13 24.52 6.80
C LEU A 159 -17.00 25.31 7.50
N ASP A 160 -17.18 26.60 7.77
CA ASP A 160 -16.15 27.40 8.43
C ASP A 160 -16.00 26.99 9.90
N THR A 161 -17.13 26.79 10.59
CA THR A 161 -17.18 26.26 11.95
C THR A 161 -16.52 24.88 12.05
N ALA A 162 -16.83 23.96 11.12
CA ALA A 162 -16.19 22.65 11.06
C ALA A 162 -14.68 22.74 10.84
N LEU A 163 -14.22 23.58 9.90
CA LEU A 163 -12.80 23.79 9.65
C LEU A 163 -12.07 24.45 10.82
N ALA A 164 -12.69 25.41 11.50
CA ALA A 164 -12.11 26.05 12.69
C ALA A 164 -11.93 25.04 13.83
N SER A 165 -12.93 24.18 14.08
CA SER A 165 -12.83 23.13 15.09
C SER A 165 -11.75 22.10 14.74
N ALA A 166 -11.71 21.62 13.49
CA ALA A 166 -10.68 20.70 13.01
C ALA A 166 -9.27 21.30 13.10
N ALA A 167 -9.08 22.56 12.69
CA ALA A 167 -7.79 23.24 12.79
C ALA A 167 -7.32 23.39 14.25
N ARG A 168 -8.24 23.73 15.17
CA ARG A 168 -7.93 23.82 16.61
C ARG A 168 -7.50 22.46 17.19
N ILE A 169 -8.17 21.37 16.81
CA ILE A 169 -7.79 20.01 17.20
C ILE A 169 -6.36 19.72 16.72
N LEU A 170 -6.07 19.93 15.43
CA LEU A 170 -4.75 19.65 14.86
C LEU A 170 -3.64 20.53 15.42
N ALA A 171 -3.92 21.81 15.71
CA ALA A 171 -2.96 22.74 16.31
C ALA A 171 -2.59 22.35 17.75
N SER A 172 -3.50 21.70 18.47
CA SER A 172 -3.29 21.27 19.85
C SER A 172 -2.68 19.86 19.96
N ALA A 173 -2.74 19.08 18.88
CA ALA A 173 -2.24 17.71 18.85
C ALA A 173 -0.71 17.66 18.82
N ARG A 174 -0.13 16.75 19.59
CA ARG A 174 1.33 16.50 19.66
C ARG A 174 1.73 15.27 18.86
N ARG A 175 0.81 14.34 18.65
CA ARG A 175 1.01 13.12 17.87
C ARG A 175 -0.26 12.74 17.10
N PRO A 176 -0.70 13.59 16.15
CA PRO A 176 -1.84 13.28 15.31
C PRO A 176 -1.53 12.10 14.36
N LEU A 177 -2.52 11.24 14.15
CA LEU A 177 -2.51 10.20 13.12
C LEU A 177 -3.43 10.61 11.98
N PHE A 178 -2.92 10.62 10.76
CA PHE A 178 -3.75 10.67 9.56
C PHE A 178 -3.90 9.23 9.07
N GLY A 179 -5.08 8.66 9.35
CA GLY A 179 -5.41 7.27 9.14
C GLY A 179 -6.42 7.08 8.00
N SER A 180 -6.58 5.83 7.58
CA SER A 180 -7.32 5.42 6.38
C SER A 180 -6.71 5.95 5.08
N LEU A 181 -6.52 7.27 4.97
CA LEU A 181 -5.88 7.97 3.87
C LEU A 181 -6.41 7.60 2.48
N THR A 182 -7.65 7.11 2.38
CA THR A 182 -8.21 6.66 1.10
C THR A 182 -8.58 7.90 0.28
N THR A 183 -7.73 8.28 -0.67
CA THR A 183 -7.90 9.46 -1.52
C THR A 183 -7.03 9.35 -2.78
N ASP A 184 -7.07 10.38 -3.63
CA ASP A 184 -6.29 10.45 -4.88
C ASP A 184 -4.94 11.16 -4.69
N VAL A 185 -4.20 11.36 -5.79
CA VAL A 185 -2.92 12.09 -5.76
C VAL A 185 -3.08 13.51 -5.20
N ALA A 186 -4.10 14.26 -5.63
CA ALA A 186 -4.27 15.64 -5.19
C ALA A 186 -4.60 15.72 -3.70
N GLY A 187 -5.50 14.86 -3.22
CA GLY A 187 -5.82 14.70 -1.80
C GLY A 187 -4.59 14.36 -0.98
N THR A 188 -3.78 13.39 -1.43
CA THR A 188 -2.58 12.98 -0.70
C THR A 188 -1.54 14.11 -0.61
N ARG A 189 -1.31 14.88 -1.68
CA ARG A 189 -0.37 16.02 -1.66
C ARG A 189 -0.80 17.10 -0.66
N ALA A 190 -2.09 17.43 -0.62
CA ALA A 190 -2.63 18.40 0.31
C ALA A 190 -2.56 17.89 1.76
N LEU A 191 -2.91 16.62 1.99
CA LEU A 191 -2.80 15.97 3.31
C LEU A 191 -1.35 15.89 3.79
N TYR A 192 -0.39 15.59 2.91
CA TYR A 192 1.03 15.60 3.26
C TYR A 192 1.50 16.99 3.69
N THR A 193 1.03 18.04 3.00
CA THR A 193 1.33 19.43 3.36
C THR A 193 0.74 19.78 4.73
N LEU A 194 -0.51 19.38 4.98
CA LEU A 194 -1.16 19.53 6.29
C LEU A 194 -0.41 18.76 7.39
N ALA A 195 -0.01 17.52 7.12
CA ALA A 195 0.75 16.67 8.04
C ALA A 195 2.12 17.26 8.39
N ALA A 196 2.80 17.86 7.42
CA ALA A 196 4.04 18.59 7.66
C ALA A 196 3.82 19.82 8.56
N GLY A 197 2.66 20.45 8.50
CA GLY A 197 2.28 21.57 9.37
C GLY A 197 2.05 21.17 10.84
N CYS A 198 1.48 19.98 11.09
CA CYS A 198 1.09 19.54 12.45
C CYS A 198 1.88 18.35 13.03
N GLY A 199 2.82 17.76 12.28
CA GLY A 199 3.71 16.72 12.81
C GLY A 199 3.12 15.30 12.80
N ALA A 200 2.29 14.99 11.79
CA ALA A 200 1.45 13.79 11.79
C ALA A 200 2.15 12.50 11.33
N ILE A 201 1.60 11.38 11.80
CA ILE A 201 1.88 10.03 11.29
C ILE A 201 0.95 9.75 10.12
N LEU A 202 1.47 9.20 9.01
CA LEU A 202 0.68 8.83 7.83
C LEU A 202 0.57 7.32 7.71
N ASP A 203 -0.62 6.76 7.77
CA ASP A 203 -0.86 5.33 7.50
C ASP A 203 -2.20 5.12 6.77
N HIS A 204 -2.26 4.09 5.94
CA HIS A 204 -3.44 3.80 5.12
C HIS A 204 -4.28 2.67 5.75
N LEU A 205 -5.56 2.59 5.40
CA LEU A 205 -6.46 1.50 5.80
C LEU A 205 -5.86 0.11 5.49
N HIS A 206 -5.24 0.00 4.31
CA HIS A 206 -4.55 -1.19 3.82
C HIS A 206 -3.05 -1.21 4.12
N GLY A 207 -2.59 -0.45 5.12
CA GLY A 207 -1.17 -0.26 5.43
C GLY A 207 -0.42 -1.56 5.75
N ASP A 208 -1.09 -2.57 6.35
CA ASP A 208 -0.46 -3.85 6.66
C ASP A 208 -0.13 -4.65 5.39
N ALA A 209 -1.09 -4.74 4.46
CA ALA A 209 -0.90 -5.38 3.16
C ALA A 209 0.15 -4.65 2.31
N MET A 210 0.16 -3.31 2.33
CA MET A 210 1.17 -2.50 1.65
C MET A 210 2.56 -2.71 2.25
N SER A 211 2.69 -2.66 3.58
CA SER A 211 3.98 -2.86 4.26
C SER A 211 4.54 -4.27 4.02
N ALA A 212 3.68 -5.30 3.98
CA ALA A 212 4.08 -6.66 3.66
C ALA A 212 4.72 -6.78 2.27
N ALA A 213 4.28 -5.99 1.29
CA ALA A 213 4.88 -5.95 -0.04
C ALA A 213 6.09 -5.00 -0.13
N THR A 214 6.07 -3.88 0.60
CA THR A 214 7.15 -2.87 0.57
C THR A 214 8.43 -3.33 1.25
N LEU A 215 8.35 -4.01 2.39
CA LEU A 215 9.52 -4.49 3.13
C LEU A 215 10.47 -5.37 2.30
N PRO A 216 10.00 -6.48 1.68
CA PRO A 216 10.89 -7.32 0.87
C PRO A 216 11.40 -6.61 -0.40
N LEU A 217 10.62 -5.66 -0.94
CA LEU A 217 11.05 -4.81 -2.05
C LEU A 217 12.23 -3.91 -1.63
N GLN A 218 12.17 -3.30 -0.44
CA GLN A 218 13.24 -2.46 0.08
C GLN A 218 14.51 -3.28 0.38
N ASP A 219 14.36 -4.46 0.97
CA ASP A 219 15.51 -5.27 1.38
C ASP A 219 16.21 -5.95 0.20
N ARG A 220 15.43 -6.43 -0.79
CA ARG A 220 15.96 -7.33 -1.83
C ARG A 220 15.61 -6.93 -3.25
N GLY A 221 14.75 -5.95 -3.48
CA GLY A 221 14.19 -5.63 -4.80
C GLY A 221 13.16 -6.66 -5.30
N SER A 222 12.44 -6.32 -6.38
CA SER A 222 11.45 -7.20 -7.01
C SER A 222 11.42 -6.99 -8.53
N PHE A 223 10.90 -7.98 -9.27
CA PHE A 223 10.66 -7.90 -10.71
C PHE A 223 9.16 -7.84 -10.95
N PHE A 224 8.62 -6.69 -11.34
CA PHE A 224 7.19 -6.51 -11.57
C PHE A 224 6.81 -6.69 -13.04
N THR A 225 5.51 -6.87 -13.28
CA THR A 225 4.88 -6.90 -14.62
C THR A 225 3.69 -5.94 -14.66
N THR A 226 3.19 -5.66 -15.86
CA THR A 226 1.97 -4.87 -16.08
C THR A 226 0.78 -5.74 -16.50
N LEU A 227 -0.45 -5.23 -16.35
CA LEU A 227 -1.64 -5.95 -16.86
C LEU A 227 -1.53 -6.21 -18.37
N SER A 228 -0.95 -5.28 -19.12
CA SER A 228 -0.71 -5.41 -20.56
C SER A 228 0.33 -6.48 -20.89
N GLU A 229 1.40 -6.62 -20.10
CA GLU A 229 2.39 -7.69 -20.28
C GLU A 229 1.80 -9.06 -19.93
N VAL A 230 0.98 -9.16 -18.88
CA VAL A 230 0.20 -10.38 -18.60
C VAL A 230 -0.64 -10.75 -19.82
N ARG A 231 -1.41 -9.78 -20.33
CA ARG A 231 -2.31 -9.99 -21.46
C ARG A 231 -1.61 -10.36 -22.76
N SER A 232 -0.48 -9.75 -23.06
CA SER A 232 0.16 -9.91 -24.38
C SER A 232 1.25 -10.99 -24.43
N ARG A 233 1.79 -11.42 -23.27
CA ARG A 233 3.01 -12.25 -23.25
C ARG A 233 2.92 -13.49 -22.38
N ALA A 234 2.27 -13.43 -21.22
CA ALA A 234 2.42 -14.46 -20.17
C ALA A 234 1.79 -15.82 -20.51
N ASP A 235 2.56 -16.80 -20.99
CA ASP A 235 2.03 -18.13 -21.30
C ASP A 235 1.83 -19.03 -20.06
N LEU A 236 2.50 -18.73 -18.95
CA LEU A 236 2.30 -19.38 -17.65
C LEU A 236 1.94 -18.34 -16.58
N LEU A 237 0.79 -18.50 -15.94
CA LEU A 237 0.40 -17.74 -14.75
C LEU A 237 0.35 -18.67 -13.53
N VAL A 238 1.05 -18.29 -12.48
CA VAL A 238 1.07 -19.00 -11.20
C VAL A 238 0.42 -18.13 -10.14
N PHE A 239 -0.72 -18.56 -9.60
CA PHE A 239 -1.44 -17.88 -8.54
C PHE A 239 -1.06 -18.50 -7.20
N PHE A 240 -0.43 -17.74 -6.31
CA PHE A 240 -0.03 -18.24 -5.00
C PHE A 240 -0.99 -17.78 -3.91
N GLY A 241 -1.69 -18.74 -3.29
CA GLY A 241 -2.56 -18.50 -2.14
C GLY A 241 -3.71 -17.52 -2.40
N CYS A 242 -4.08 -17.27 -3.65
CA CYS A 242 -5.07 -16.26 -4.00
C CYS A 242 -6.03 -16.73 -5.11
N ARG A 243 -7.21 -16.10 -5.13
CA ARG A 243 -8.23 -16.22 -6.19
C ARG A 243 -8.65 -14.80 -6.60
N PRO A 244 -8.02 -14.21 -7.63
CA PRO A 244 -8.17 -12.80 -7.96
C PRO A 244 -9.61 -12.32 -8.08
N SER A 245 -10.53 -13.12 -8.61
CA SER A 245 -11.92 -12.71 -8.86
C SER A 245 -12.70 -12.38 -7.59
N GLN A 246 -12.26 -12.90 -6.43
CA GLN A 246 -12.94 -12.67 -5.16
C GLN A 246 -12.91 -11.21 -4.71
N ARG A 247 -11.81 -10.50 -4.99
CA ARG A 247 -11.63 -9.07 -4.66
C ARG A 247 -11.50 -8.18 -5.88
N TYR A 248 -11.11 -8.75 -7.00
CA TYR A 248 -10.90 -8.07 -8.28
C TYR A 248 -11.72 -8.79 -9.37
N PRO A 249 -13.07 -8.68 -9.37
CA PRO A 249 -13.95 -9.55 -10.17
C PRO A 249 -13.63 -9.59 -11.67
N ARG A 250 -13.20 -8.46 -12.23
CA ARG A 250 -12.85 -8.35 -13.65
C ARG A 250 -11.38 -8.68 -13.97
N PHE A 251 -10.63 -9.28 -13.05
CA PHE A 251 -9.19 -9.57 -13.26
C PHE A 251 -8.95 -10.37 -14.55
N PHE A 252 -9.68 -11.48 -14.76
CA PHE A 252 -9.54 -12.31 -15.95
C PHE A 252 -10.06 -11.61 -17.21
N ALA A 253 -11.17 -10.88 -17.12
CA ALA A 253 -11.66 -10.04 -18.22
C ALA A 253 -10.61 -9.03 -18.72
N ARG A 254 -9.89 -8.43 -17.78
CA ARG A 254 -8.86 -7.42 -18.05
C ARG A 254 -7.58 -8.02 -18.61
N THR A 255 -7.22 -9.22 -18.15
CA THR A 255 -5.89 -9.78 -18.41
C THR A 255 -5.89 -10.91 -19.43
N LEU A 256 -6.90 -11.77 -19.51
CA LEU A 256 -6.87 -13.01 -20.28
C LEU A 256 -8.00 -13.15 -21.31
N GLU A 257 -9.20 -12.58 -21.06
CA GLU A 257 -10.33 -12.70 -21.99
C GLU A 257 -10.08 -12.00 -23.33
N GLY A 258 -10.70 -12.56 -24.38
CA GLY A 258 -10.53 -12.09 -25.76
C GLY A 258 -9.15 -12.38 -26.37
N THR A 259 -8.28 -13.13 -25.69
CA THR A 259 -6.98 -13.53 -26.22
C THR A 259 -7.03 -14.94 -26.83
N GLN A 260 -6.30 -15.15 -27.94
CA GLN A 260 -6.18 -16.46 -28.61
C GLN A 260 -5.00 -17.29 -28.10
N GLN A 261 -4.19 -16.72 -27.21
CA GLN A 261 -3.01 -17.37 -26.66
C GLN A 261 -3.42 -18.42 -25.63
N GLN A 262 -2.94 -19.65 -25.79
CA GLN A 262 -3.09 -20.70 -24.78
C GLN A 262 -2.33 -20.33 -23.51
N ARG A 263 -2.98 -20.49 -22.35
CA ARG A 263 -2.43 -20.17 -21.03
C ARG A 263 -2.44 -21.39 -20.13
N ASP A 264 -1.36 -21.59 -19.40
CA ASP A 264 -1.35 -22.47 -18.25
C ASP A 264 -1.60 -21.63 -17.00
N LEU A 265 -2.65 -21.96 -16.24
CA LEU A 265 -3.02 -21.33 -14.97
C LEU A 265 -2.81 -22.34 -13.85
N VAL A 266 -1.83 -22.09 -12.99
CA VAL A 266 -1.48 -22.97 -11.87
C VAL A 266 -1.77 -22.27 -10.55
N PHE A 267 -2.66 -22.84 -9.75
CA PHE A 267 -3.01 -22.33 -8.43
C PHE A 267 -2.23 -23.11 -7.37
N VAL A 268 -1.28 -22.46 -6.68
CA VAL A 268 -0.40 -23.08 -5.68
C VAL A 268 -0.85 -22.66 -4.29
N GLY A 269 -1.10 -23.61 -3.39
CA GLY A 269 -1.56 -23.31 -2.03
C GLY A 269 -3.01 -22.82 -1.98
N CYS A 270 -3.78 -23.01 -3.05
CA CYS A 270 -5.20 -22.68 -3.11
C CYS A 270 -5.95 -23.50 -4.16
N THR A 271 -7.27 -23.57 -4.03
CA THR A 271 -8.14 -24.10 -5.08
C THR A 271 -8.21 -23.15 -6.28
N PRO A 272 -8.47 -23.63 -7.51
CA PRO A 272 -8.62 -22.79 -8.67
C PRO A 272 -9.70 -21.72 -8.50
N ASP A 273 -9.47 -20.55 -9.09
CA ASP A 273 -10.46 -19.48 -9.12
C ASP A 273 -11.64 -19.90 -10.02
N PRO A 274 -12.89 -19.95 -9.51
CA PRO A 274 -14.04 -20.36 -10.32
C PRO A 274 -14.20 -19.51 -11.59
N ALA A 275 -13.88 -18.22 -11.53
CA ALA A 275 -13.98 -17.31 -12.68
C ALA A 275 -12.96 -17.62 -13.79
N ALA A 276 -11.90 -18.39 -13.51
CA ALA A 276 -10.98 -18.84 -14.55
C ALA A 276 -11.61 -19.91 -15.46
N SER A 277 -12.62 -20.65 -14.97
CA SER A 277 -13.24 -21.78 -15.68
C SER A 277 -13.96 -21.37 -16.97
N SER A 278 -14.33 -20.10 -17.11
CA SER A 278 -14.95 -19.55 -18.32
C SER A 278 -13.94 -19.25 -19.44
N LEU A 279 -12.64 -19.35 -19.18
CA LEU A 279 -11.59 -19.04 -20.15
C LEU A 279 -11.43 -20.18 -21.16
N ALA A 280 -11.80 -19.93 -22.41
CA ALA A 280 -11.74 -20.93 -23.48
C ALA A 280 -10.32 -21.43 -23.82
N ASN A 281 -9.30 -20.59 -23.60
CA ASN A 281 -7.90 -20.85 -23.98
C ASN A 281 -6.99 -21.02 -22.75
N ALA A 282 -7.47 -21.70 -21.71
CA ALA A 282 -6.71 -21.91 -20.48
C ALA A 282 -6.74 -23.37 -20.00
N ARG A 283 -5.57 -23.90 -19.66
CA ARG A 283 -5.43 -25.11 -18.84
C ARG A 283 -5.35 -24.69 -17.39
N ILE A 284 -6.20 -25.25 -16.54
CA ILE A 284 -6.30 -24.88 -15.14
C ILE A 284 -5.90 -26.07 -14.28
N GLU A 285 -5.03 -25.83 -13.30
CA GLU A 285 -4.53 -26.83 -12.38
C GLU A 285 -4.40 -26.25 -10.98
N ALA A 286 -4.61 -27.11 -9.97
CA ALA A 286 -4.32 -26.81 -8.58
C ALA A 286 -3.13 -27.66 -8.11
N LEU A 287 -2.21 -27.05 -7.36
CA LEU A 287 -1.09 -27.70 -6.71
C LEU A 287 -1.14 -27.39 -5.23
N LEU A 288 -1.07 -28.43 -4.42
CA LEU A 288 -0.92 -28.33 -2.97
C LEU A 288 -1.97 -27.41 -2.31
N PRO A 289 -3.27 -27.54 -2.61
CA PRO A 289 -4.30 -26.57 -2.21
C PRO A 289 -4.44 -26.38 -0.68
N ASP A 290 -4.03 -27.38 0.11
CA ASP A 290 -4.14 -27.39 1.57
C ASP A 290 -2.78 -27.36 2.28
N ALA A 291 -1.68 -27.15 1.53
CA ALA A 291 -0.34 -27.14 2.11
C ALA A 291 -0.05 -25.84 2.85
N ASP A 292 0.81 -25.92 3.89
CA ASP A 292 1.29 -24.74 4.58
C ASP A 292 2.09 -23.84 3.61
N PRO A 293 1.76 -22.53 3.51
CA PRO A 293 2.41 -21.66 2.55
C PRO A 293 3.87 -21.34 2.89
N PHE A 294 4.29 -21.40 4.16
CA PHE A 294 5.70 -21.21 4.54
C PHE A 294 6.53 -22.41 4.12
N ASP A 295 6.07 -23.62 4.40
CA ASP A 295 6.77 -24.85 4.00
C ASP A 295 6.80 -24.99 2.48
N THR A 296 5.69 -24.73 1.81
CA THR A 296 5.59 -24.73 0.34
C THR A 296 6.62 -23.79 -0.29
N LEU A 297 6.73 -22.54 0.21
CA LEU A 297 7.69 -21.58 -0.32
C LEU A 297 9.14 -21.85 0.09
N ALA A 298 9.38 -22.47 1.24
CA ALA A 298 10.71 -22.92 1.64
C ALA A 298 11.23 -24.01 0.69
N LEU A 299 10.40 -25.03 0.41
CA LEU A 299 10.71 -26.07 -0.56
C LEU A 299 10.90 -25.50 -1.96
N TRP A 300 9.96 -24.68 -2.43
CA TRP A 300 10.03 -24.11 -3.77
C TRP A 300 11.26 -23.20 -3.94
N SER A 301 11.56 -22.35 -2.95
CA SER A 301 12.77 -21.52 -2.96
C SER A 301 14.06 -22.34 -3.03
N ALA A 302 14.10 -23.50 -2.34
CA ALA A 302 15.24 -24.40 -2.40
C ALA A 302 15.40 -25.03 -3.79
N LEU A 303 14.31 -25.48 -4.40
CA LEU A 303 14.28 -26.04 -5.75
C LEU A 303 14.70 -24.99 -6.81
N SER A 304 14.21 -23.76 -6.71
CA SER A 304 14.59 -22.67 -7.64
C SER A 304 16.08 -22.32 -7.60
N GLU A 305 16.79 -22.69 -6.52
CA GLU A 305 18.24 -22.53 -6.37
C GLU A 305 19.04 -23.78 -6.76
N GLY A 306 18.37 -24.78 -7.36
CA GLY A 306 19.01 -25.98 -7.90
C GLY A 306 19.22 -27.11 -6.88
N ARG A 307 18.51 -27.11 -5.76
CA ARG A 307 18.46 -28.30 -4.89
C ARG A 307 17.61 -29.37 -5.54
N GLU A 308 18.07 -30.62 -5.46
CA GLU A 308 17.33 -31.78 -5.95
C GLU A 308 16.13 -32.10 -5.04
N PRO A 309 14.96 -32.49 -5.59
CA PRO A 309 13.75 -32.78 -4.82
C PRO A 309 13.97 -33.85 -3.75
N GLY A 310 14.65 -34.96 -4.10
CA GLY A 310 14.94 -36.05 -3.18
C GLY A 310 15.93 -35.70 -2.05
N ALA A 311 16.56 -34.52 -2.09
CA ALA A 311 17.40 -34.00 -1.02
C ALA A 311 16.65 -33.06 -0.06
N LEU A 312 15.37 -32.80 -0.31
CA LEU A 312 14.49 -32.02 0.55
C LEU A 312 13.71 -32.96 1.45
N GLN A 313 13.58 -32.57 2.72
CA GLN A 313 12.64 -33.25 3.61
C GLN A 313 11.24 -32.80 3.20
N ASP A 314 10.46 -33.75 2.71
CA ASP A 314 9.04 -33.64 2.47
C ASP A 314 8.36 -34.64 3.42
N ASP A 315 7.24 -34.26 4.02
CA ASP A 315 6.42 -35.08 4.90
C ASP A 315 5.71 -36.21 4.14
N SER A 316 6.37 -36.80 3.14
CA SER A 316 5.85 -37.79 2.19
C SER A 316 4.62 -37.34 1.40
N THR A 317 4.43 -36.04 1.24
CA THR A 317 3.29 -35.45 0.51
C THR A 317 3.51 -35.39 -1.01
N GLY A 318 4.76 -35.51 -1.46
CA GLY A 318 5.14 -35.35 -2.86
C GLY A 318 5.12 -33.88 -3.32
N ALA A 319 5.10 -32.94 -2.37
CA ALA A 319 5.18 -31.51 -2.61
C ALA A 319 6.49 -31.11 -3.28
N ALA A 320 7.63 -31.68 -2.89
CA ALA A 320 8.91 -31.38 -3.51
C ALA A 320 8.90 -31.73 -5.00
N GLU A 321 8.38 -32.90 -5.37
CA GLU A 321 8.27 -33.38 -6.75
C GLU A 321 7.24 -32.58 -7.56
N ALA A 322 6.10 -32.23 -6.96
CA ALA A 322 5.09 -31.39 -7.60
C ALA A 322 5.64 -29.99 -7.90
N LEU A 323 6.35 -29.38 -6.95
CA LEU A 323 6.99 -28.07 -7.12
C LEU A 323 8.16 -28.14 -8.11
N ALA A 324 8.90 -29.25 -8.15
CA ALA A 324 9.96 -29.45 -9.15
C ALA A 324 9.39 -29.55 -10.57
N THR A 325 8.24 -30.20 -10.71
CA THR A 325 7.49 -30.23 -11.98
C THR A 325 7.04 -28.83 -12.40
N LEU A 326 6.52 -28.03 -11.46
CA LEU A 326 6.20 -26.63 -11.72
C LEU A 326 7.45 -25.82 -12.10
N GLN A 327 8.58 -26.03 -11.42
CA GLN A 327 9.84 -25.35 -11.73
C GLN A 327 10.34 -25.67 -13.15
N ALA A 328 10.19 -26.91 -13.60
CA ALA A 328 10.50 -27.30 -14.98
C ALA A 328 9.58 -26.59 -16.00
N ARG A 329 8.28 -26.43 -15.68
CA ARG A 329 7.34 -25.66 -16.52
C ARG A 329 7.71 -24.18 -16.58
N ILE A 330 8.12 -23.60 -15.45
CA ILE A 330 8.62 -22.21 -15.41
C ILE A 330 9.84 -22.05 -16.31
N ALA A 331 10.79 -23.00 -16.27
CA ALA A 331 11.97 -22.99 -17.13
C ALA A 331 11.66 -23.14 -18.62
N ALA A 332 10.54 -23.79 -18.98
CA ALA A 332 10.11 -24.01 -20.35
C ALA A 332 9.17 -22.90 -20.91
N ALA A 333 8.54 -22.11 -20.04
CA ALA A 333 7.64 -21.02 -20.43
C ALA A 333 8.39 -19.88 -21.12
N HIS A 334 7.74 -19.11 -21.99
CA HIS A 334 8.33 -17.90 -22.55
C HIS A 334 8.28 -16.73 -21.57
N TYR A 335 7.16 -16.62 -20.85
CA TYR A 335 6.98 -15.60 -19.82
C TYR A 335 6.09 -16.08 -18.69
N THR A 336 6.69 -16.27 -17.52
CA THR A 336 5.96 -16.62 -16.30
C THR A 336 5.54 -15.39 -15.53
N VAL A 337 4.27 -15.33 -15.10
CA VAL A 337 3.80 -14.33 -14.14
C VAL A 337 3.35 -15.00 -12.86
N LEU A 338 3.98 -14.63 -11.75
CA LEU A 338 3.54 -15.01 -10.41
C LEU A 338 2.57 -13.94 -9.89
N VAL A 339 1.32 -14.33 -9.66
CA VAL A 339 0.25 -13.48 -9.12
C VAL A 339 0.03 -13.84 -7.65
N TYR A 340 -0.01 -12.83 -6.78
CA TYR A 340 -0.34 -13.00 -5.36
C TYR A 340 -1.07 -11.77 -4.84
N GLU A 341 -1.79 -11.91 -3.73
CA GLU A 341 -2.48 -10.81 -3.07
C GLU A 341 -1.91 -10.65 -1.65
N PRO A 342 -1.17 -9.56 -1.33
CA PRO A 342 -0.57 -9.39 -0.01
C PRO A 342 -1.57 -9.49 1.16
N ALA A 343 -2.81 -9.06 0.95
CA ALA A 343 -3.87 -9.09 1.96
C ALA A 343 -4.51 -10.48 2.16
N ALA A 344 -4.32 -11.41 1.22
CA ALA A 344 -4.81 -12.79 1.33
C ALA A 344 -3.79 -13.74 1.97
N LEU A 345 -2.52 -13.33 2.05
CA LEU A 345 -1.46 -14.14 2.67
C LEU A 345 -1.62 -14.19 4.19
N PRO A 346 -1.27 -15.33 4.84
CA PRO A 346 -1.41 -15.45 6.28
C PRO A 346 -0.47 -14.50 7.02
N GLY A 347 -1.03 -13.78 7.99
CA GLY A 347 -0.30 -12.94 8.93
C GLY A 347 0.27 -13.73 10.11
N PRO A 348 1.19 -13.13 10.90
CA PRO A 348 1.70 -11.76 10.77
C PRO A 348 2.92 -11.63 9.83
N HIS A 349 3.43 -12.73 9.28
CA HIS A 349 4.71 -12.78 8.57
C HIS A 349 4.60 -12.82 7.04
N ALA A 350 3.54 -12.23 6.46
CA ALA A 350 3.32 -12.19 5.01
C ALA A 350 4.51 -11.62 4.21
N ALA A 351 5.29 -10.71 4.80
CA ALA A 351 6.51 -10.18 4.17
C ALA A 351 7.55 -11.28 3.83
N LEU A 352 7.67 -12.32 4.66
CA LEU A 352 8.58 -13.45 4.41
C LEU A 352 8.11 -14.30 3.22
N LEU A 353 6.80 -14.51 3.12
CA LEU A 353 6.20 -15.22 1.98
C LEU A 353 6.45 -14.43 0.69
N ILE A 354 6.21 -13.12 0.71
CA ILE A 354 6.46 -12.25 -0.46
C ILE A 354 7.95 -12.20 -0.82
N GLU A 355 8.86 -12.17 0.16
CA GLU A 355 10.31 -12.27 -0.09
C GLU A 355 10.65 -13.58 -0.82
N ALA A 356 10.11 -14.71 -0.38
CA ALA A 356 10.32 -16.02 -1.00
C ALA A 356 9.78 -16.07 -2.43
N LEU A 357 8.57 -15.55 -2.69
CA LEU A 357 8.02 -15.40 -4.04
C LEU A 357 8.95 -14.56 -4.95
N ASN A 358 9.43 -13.42 -4.45
CA ASN A 358 10.36 -12.58 -5.18
C ASN A 358 11.69 -13.29 -5.44
N ARG A 359 12.16 -14.15 -4.53
CA ARG A 359 13.37 -14.96 -4.70
C ARG A 359 13.20 -16.02 -5.79
N ILE A 360 12.05 -16.71 -5.84
CA ILE A 360 11.72 -17.67 -6.89
C ILE A 360 11.72 -16.99 -8.26
N VAL A 361 11.09 -15.82 -8.38
CA VAL A 361 11.09 -15.05 -9.61
C VAL A 361 12.49 -14.57 -10.00
N LYS A 362 13.32 -14.14 -9.04
CA LYS A 362 14.74 -13.79 -9.28
C LYS A 362 15.53 -14.99 -9.81
N ALA A 363 15.31 -16.16 -9.23
CA ALA A 363 15.98 -17.38 -9.63
C ALA A 363 15.60 -17.79 -11.06
N ALA A 364 14.30 -17.69 -11.42
CA ALA A 364 13.82 -17.94 -12.78
C ALA A 364 14.45 -16.98 -13.80
N ASN A 365 14.56 -15.68 -13.47
CA ASN A 365 15.16 -14.66 -14.33
C ASN A 365 16.65 -14.86 -14.65
N ARG A 366 17.33 -15.85 -14.05
CA ARG A 366 18.67 -16.26 -14.49
C ARG A 366 18.67 -16.92 -15.86
N THR A 367 17.55 -17.52 -16.28
CA THR A 367 17.46 -18.30 -17.52
C THR A 367 16.23 -17.93 -18.37
N VAL A 368 15.12 -17.54 -17.75
CA VAL A 368 13.83 -17.30 -18.41
C VAL A 368 13.13 -16.09 -17.82
N ARG A 369 12.43 -15.30 -18.63
CA ARG A 369 11.75 -14.10 -18.15
C ARG A 369 10.60 -14.47 -17.21
N ALA A 370 10.59 -13.86 -16.03
CA ALA A 370 9.47 -13.97 -15.09
C ALA A 370 9.19 -12.64 -14.38
N GLY A 371 7.96 -12.41 -13.94
CA GLY A 371 7.55 -11.22 -13.20
C GLY A 371 6.51 -11.49 -12.13
N CYS A 372 6.41 -10.60 -11.14
CA CYS A 372 5.42 -10.60 -10.09
C CYS A 372 4.31 -9.61 -10.40
N LEU A 373 3.05 -10.01 -10.18
CA LEU A 373 1.90 -9.11 -10.10
C LEU A 373 1.29 -9.20 -8.71
N ALA A 374 1.60 -8.20 -7.87
CA ALA A 374 1.03 -8.08 -6.54
C ALA A 374 -0.33 -7.39 -6.64
N LEU A 375 -1.41 -8.13 -6.41
CA LEU A 375 -2.77 -7.59 -6.41
C LEU A 375 -3.03 -6.88 -5.08
N GLY A 376 -3.13 -5.56 -5.12
CA GLY A 376 -3.31 -4.71 -3.96
C GLY A 376 -3.42 -3.25 -4.38
N GLY A 377 -3.43 -2.34 -3.40
CA GLY A 377 -3.64 -0.92 -3.68
C GLY A 377 -5.10 -0.47 -3.62
N ASP A 378 -5.96 -1.27 -2.97
CA ASP A 378 -7.37 -0.97 -2.74
C ASP A 378 -7.58 0.44 -2.15
N ASP A 379 -8.70 1.08 -2.48
CA ASP A 379 -9.10 2.40 -1.97
C ASP A 379 -8.05 3.51 -2.13
N GLY A 380 -7.19 3.40 -3.16
CA GLY A 380 -6.11 4.35 -3.42
C GLY A 380 -4.83 4.10 -2.61
N ALA A 381 -4.70 2.98 -1.89
CA ALA A 381 -3.53 2.71 -1.05
C ALA A 381 -2.20 2.82 -1.82
N LEU A 382 -2.17 2.29 -3.05
CA LEU A 382 -0.99 2.38 -3.90
C LEU A 382 -0.72 3.83 -4.32
N THR A 383 -1.76 4.57 -4.69
CA THR A 383 -1.68 6.00 -5.02
C THR A 383 -1.07 6.81 -3.88
N VAL A 384 -1.59 6.61 -2.67
CA VAL A 384 -1.15 7.33 -1.48
C VAL A 384 0.30 6.96 -1.16
N ASN A 385 0.64 5.68 -1.20
CA ASN A 385 2.00 5.22 -0.94
C ASN A 385 3.00 5.80 -1.94
N GLN A 386 2.70 5.77 -3.23
CA GLN A 386 3.55 6.39 -4.26
C GLN A 386 3.70 7.88 -4.01
N THR A 387 2.58 8.57 -3.72
CA THR A 387 2.57 10.01 -3.47
C THR A 387 3.44 10.41 -2.28
N VAL A 388 3.28 9.73 -1.15
CA VAL A 388 4.11 9.96 0.03
C VAL A 388 5.58 9.63 -0.26
N THR A 389 5.84 8.59 -1.04
CA THR A 389 7.21 8.18 -1.42
C THR A 389 7.91 9.27 -2.23
N TRP A 390 7.30 9.87 -3.26
CA TRP A 390 7.98 10.93 -4.01
C TRP A 390 8.04 12.26 -3.27
N LEU A 391 7.15 12.51 -2.31
CA LEU A 391 7.15 13.74 -1.51
C LEU A 391 8.19 13.71 -0.37
N SER A 392 8.43 12.53 0.21
CA SER A 392 9.25 12.39 1.41
C SER A 392 10.53 11.56 1.21
N GLY A 393 10.58 10.73 0.17
CA GLY A 393 11.60 9.70 -0.01
C GLY A 393 11.32 8.40 0.77
N LEU A 394 10.23 8.33 1.54
CA LEU A 394 9.85 7.20 2.39
C LEU A 394 8.38 6.81 2.13
N PRO A 395 8.01 5.52 2.30
CA PRO A 395 6.63 5.07 2.08
C PRO A 395 5.70 5.50 3.24
N LEU A 396 4.46 5.03 3.21
CA LEU A 396 3.54 5.13 4.37
C LEU A 396 4.16 4.54 5.64
N ARG A 397 3.57 4.86 6.79
CA ARG A 397 4.13 4.64 8.14
C ARG A 397 5.35 5.50 8.40
N THR A 398 5.29 6.71 7.86
CA THR A 398 6.24 7.78 8.08
C THR A 398 5.55 8.86 8.89
N ARG A 399 6.19 9.27 9.98
CA ARG A 399 5.88 10.50 10.69
C ARG A 399 6.65 11.65 10.08
N VAL A 400 5.92 12.70 9.71
CA VAL A 400 6.51 13.97 9.25
C VAL A 400 6.58 14.90 10.44
N SER A 401 7.73 15.51 10.72
CA SER A 401 7.90 16.45 11.82
C SER A 401 7.53 17.88 11.41
N THR A 402 7.07 18.68 12.37
CA THR A 402 6.79 20.11 12.14
C THR A 402 8.06 20.91 11.83
N PRO A 403 7.93 22.09 11.19
CA PRO A 403 9.04 23.02 11.04
C PRO A 403 9.65 23.47 12.37
N ALA A 404 8.83 23.56 13.42
CA ALA A 404 9.22 23.94 14.78
C ALA A 404 9.93 22.82 15.58
N ARG A 405 10.32 21.71 14.93
CA ARG A 405 11.05 20.62 15.58
C ARG A 405 12.38 21.08 16.16
N ILE A 406 12.85 20.37 17.19
CA ILE A 406 14.14 20.63 17.83
C ILE A 406 15.27 20.49 16.80
N ALA A 407 16.16 21.47 16.75
CA ALA A 407 17.32 21.42 15.87
C ALA A 407 18.13 20.13 16.12
N GLY A 408 18.41 19.38 15.05
CA GLY A 408 19.11 18.10 15.13
C GLY A 408 18.20 16.87 15.16
N THR A 409 16.87 17.01 15.29
CA THR A 409 15.95 15.88 15.11
C THR A 409 15.65 15.63 13.63
N ALA A 410 15.55 14.35 13.25
CA ALA A 410 15.21 13.96 11.89
C ALA A 410 13.84 14.55 11.48
N PRO A 411 13.72 15.13 10.27
CA PRO A 411 12.44 15.67 9.80
C PRO A 411 11.41 14.58 9.49
N LEU A 412 11.86 13.36 9.24
CA LEU A 412 11.05 12.19 8.92
C LEU A 412 11.48 11.03 9.83
N ASP A 413 10.51 10.27 10.33
CA ASP A 413 10.72 9.05 11.11
C ASP A 413 9.86 7.94 10.49
N TYR A 414 10.48 6.94 9.88
CA TYR A 414 9.80 5.81 9.24
C TYR A 414 9.98 4.55 10.08
N ASP A 415 8.86 3.95 10.45
CA ASP A 415 8.85 2.66 11.13
C ASP A 415 7.57 1.89 10.78
N PRO A 416 7.67 0.82 9.98
CA PRO A 416 6.52 0.08 9.48
C PRO A 416 5.78 -0.74 10.55
N TYR A 417 6.33 -0.85 11.77
CA TYR A 417 5.72 -1.59 12.87
C TYR A 417 5.18 -0.65 13.94
N ARG A 418 5.95 0.36 14.34
CA ARG A 418 5.56 1.36 15.35
C ARG A 418 4.38 2.21 14.90
N TYR A 419 4.33 2.55 13.60
CA TYR A 419 3.30 3.44 13.05
C TYR A 419 2.12 2.71 12.40
N ARG A 420 1.89 1.44 12.77
CA ARG A 420 0.68 0.70 12.41
C ARG A 420 -0.54 1.33 13.06
N THR A 421 -1.54 1.74 12.28
CA THR A 421 -2.80 2.32 12.79
C THR A 421 -3.42 1.46 13.89
N ALA A 422 -3.56 0.14 13.67
CA ALA A 422 -4.16 -0.76 14.66
C ALA A 422 -3.42 -0.76 16.00
N ARG A 423 -2.07 -0.73 15.98
CA ARG A 423 -1.23 -0.66 17.17
C ARG A 423 -1.38 0.69 17.87
N LEU A 424 -1.24 1.78 17.12
CA LEU A 424 -1.32 3.15 17.63
C LEU A 424 -2.64 3.41 18.37
N LEU A 425 -3.76 2.90 17.81
CA LEU A 425 -5.07 3.01 18.43
C LEU A 425 -5.20 2.11 19.67
N ALA A 426 -4.81 0.84 19.57
CA ALA A 426 -4.92 -0.11 20.69
C ALA A 426 -4.08 0.29 21.91
N GLU A 427 -2.92 0.91 21.68
CA GLU A 427 -2.00 1.36 22.74
C GLU A 427 -2.25 2.81 23.17
N GLY A 428 -3.25 3.50 22.58
CA GLY A 428 -3.60 4.87 22.93
C GLY A 428 -2.47 5.88 22.69
N GLU A 429 -1.61 5.63 21.69
CA GLU A 429 -0.40 6.44 21.50
C GLU A 429 -0.64 7.72 20.67
N ILE A 430 -1.87 7.97 20.21
CA ILE A 430 -2.25 9.15 19.41
C ILE A 430 -3.13 10.08 20.26
N ASP A 431 -3.08 11.38 19.98
CA ASP A 431 -3.91 12.38 20.66
C ASP A 431 -4.90 13.13 19.75
N ALA A 432 -4.91 12.80 18.46
CA ALA A 432 -5.96 13.17 17.51
C ALA A 432 -5.93 12.22 16.30
N LEU A 433 -7.10 11.93 15.74
CA LEU A 433 -7.23 11.18 14.49
C LEU A 433 -7.81 12.09 13.40
N LEU A 434 -7.16 12.15 12.24
CA LEU A 434 -7.78 12.60 10.99
C LEU A 434 -8.01 11.37 10.11
N TRP A 435 -9.27 11.02 9.88
CA TRP A 435 -9.70 9.85 9.12
C TRP A 435 -10.21 10.27 7.74
N VAL A 436 -9.54 9.81 6.67
CA VAL A 436 -9.92 10.12 5.28
C VAL A 436 -10.54 8.91 4.61
N ALA A 437 -11.75 9.08 4.10
CA ALA A 437 -12.62 8.02 3.58
C ALA A 437 -13.40 8.46 2.33
N SER A 438 -12.71 8.85 1.25
CA SER A 438 -13.34 9.43 0.05
C SER A 438 -13.72 8.42 -1.06
N PHE A 439 -13.82 7.12 -0.76
CA PHE A 439 -14.31 6.12 -1.72
C PHE A 439 -15.50 5.38 -1.08
N ALA A 440 -15.42 4.04 -0.94
CA ALA A 440 -16.39 3.30 -0.16
C ALA A 440 -16.25 3.64 1.34
N PRO A 441 -17.36 3.79 2.09
CA PRO A 441 -17.30 4.08 3.51
C PRO A 441 -16.69 2.89 4.28
N PRO A 442 -15.46 2.98 4.81
CA PRO A 442 -14.90 1.90 5.61
C PRO A 442 -15.58 1.86 6.97
N ALA A 443 -15.48 0.72 7.65
CA ALA A 443 -15.88 0.64 9.04
C ALA A 443 -15.07 1.66 9.88
N TRP A 444 -15.76 2.30 10.83
CA TRP A 444 -15.13 3.17 11.82
C TRP A 444 -14.08 2.38 12.64
N PRO A 445 -12.90 2.95 12.95
CA PRO A 445 -11.93 2.27 13.79
C PRO A 445 -12.48 2.13 15.23
N GLN A 446 -13.00 0.94 15.56
CA GLN A 446 -13.63 0.66 16.87
C GLN A 446 -12.67 0.83 18.04
N ALA A 447 -11.36 0.66 17.82
CA ALA A 447 -10.34 0.84 18.85
C ALA A 447 -10.06 2.31 19.19
N LEU A 448 -10.67 3.27 18.49
CA LEU A 448 -10.49 4.69 18.79
C LEU A 448 -11.25 5.07 20.07
N ALA A 449 -10.50 5.35 21.14
CA ALA A 449 -11.04 5.83 22.41
C ALA A 449 -11.92 7.06 22.23
N GLU A 450 -13.01 7.16 23.01
CA GLU A 450 -14.05 8.19 22.86
C GLU A 450 -13.53 9.62 23.11
N ASP A 451 -12.53 9.76 23.99
CA ASP A 451 -11.92 11.04 24.38
C ASP A 451 -10.87 11.54 23.39
N VAL A 452 -10.41 10.69 22.46
CA VAL A 452 -9.50 11.10 21.37
C VAL A 452 -10.31 11.83 20.29
N PRO A 453 -9.98 13.12 20.00
CA PRO A 453 -10.67 13.88 18.97
C PRO A 453 -10.52 13.25 17.58
N ALA A 454 -11.61 13.24 16.82
CA ALA A 454 -11.69 12.67 15.47
C ALA A 454 -12.12 13.74 14.46
N ILE A 455 -11.36 13.89 13.38
CA ILE A 455 -11.72 14.68 12.21
C ILE A 455 -11.95 13.70 11.06
N VAL A 456 -13.13 13.71 10.47
CA VAL A 456 -13.53 12.75 9.44
C VAL A 456 -13.79 13.52 8.15
N LEU A 457 -12.96 13.23 7.15
CA LEU A 457 -13.14 13.69 5.77
C LEU A 457 -13.62 12.49 4.97
N GLY A 458 -14.93 12.33 4.77
CA GLY A 458 -15.45 11.05 4.26
C GLY A 458 -16.71 11.12 3.42
N HIS A 459 -17.07 9.97 2.85
CA HIS A 459 -18.31 9.78 2.12
C HIS A 459 -19.54 10.14 2.99
N PRO A 460 -20.61 10.77 2.44
CA PRO A 460 -21.84 11.12 3.15
C PRO A 460 -22.45 10.00 4.01
N ALA A 461 -22.34 8.76 3.57
CA ALA A 461 -22.77 7.56 4.32
C ALA A 461 -22.16 7.43 5.74
N LEU A 462 -21.05 8.12 6.03
CA LEU A 462 -20.42 8.13 7.36
C LEU A 462 -21.02 9.17 8.31
N ALA A 463 -21.87 10.08 7.83
CA ALA A 463 -22.38 11.21 8.61
C ALA A 463 -23.12 10.76 9.87
N GLN A 464 -23.98 9.75 9.77
CA GLN A 464 -24.73 9.26 10.94
C GLN A 464 -23.82 8.63 11.99
N ALA A 465 -22.81 7.86 11.57
CA ALA A 465 -21.85 7.27 12.49
C ALA A 465 -21.02 8.35 13.20
N ALA A 466 -20.57 9.37 12.46
CA ALA A 466 -19.82 10.49 13.03
C ALA A 466 -20.68 11.31 14.01
N LYS A 467 -21.96 11.58 13.69
CA LYS A 467 -22.89 12.24 14.61
C LYS A 467 -23.14 11.42 15.86
N SER A 468 -23.30 10.11 15.72
CA SER A 468 -23.58 9.20 16.84
C SER A 468 -22.41 9.06 17.79
N ARG A 469 -21.17 9.23 17.31
CA ARG A 469 -19.98 9.32 18.18
C ARG A 469 -20.03 10.54 19.10
N GLY A 470 -20.64 11.64 18.66
CA GLY A 470 -20.85 12.83 19.48
C GLY A 470 -19.56 13.62 19.72
N GLY A 471 -19.23 13.85 21.00
CA GLY A 471 -18.19 14.79 21.42
C GLY A 471 -16.81 14.55 20.78
N ALA A 472 -16.07 15.66 20.62
CA ALA A 472 -14.75 15.72 20.00
C ALA A 472 -14.70 15.18 18.55
N THR A 473 -15.81 15.20 17.82
CA THR A 473 -15.90 14.68 16.45
C THR A 473 -16.28 15.77 15.47
N VAL A 474 -15.47 15.97 14.44
CA VAL A 474 -15.76 16.84 13.30
C VAL A 474 -15.96 15.98 12.07
N PHE A 475 -17.07 16.15 11.36
CA PHE A 475 -17.34 15.48 10.09
C PHE A 475 -17.54 16.50 8.98
N ILE A 476 -16.82 16.30 7.88
CA ILE A 476 -16.93 17.07 6.65
C ILE A 476 -17.11 16.07 5.50
N PRO A 477 -18.26 16.08 4.79
CA PRO A 477 -18.44 15.23 3.64
C PRO A 477 -17.54 15.70 2.49
N VAL A 478 -16.91 14.76 1.79
CA VAL A 478 -15.98 15.05 0.69
C VAL A 478 -16.36 14.30 -0.58
N ALA A 479 -15.99 14.89 -1.72
CA ALA A 479 -16.17 14.32 -3.04
C ALA A 479 -15.36 13.03 -3.22
N THR A 480 -15.97 12.03 -3.87
CA THR A 480 -15.28 10.82 -4.30
C THR A 480 -14.60 11.03 -5.66
N PRO A 481 -13.27 10.85 -5.79
CA PRO A 481 -12.59 10.89 -7.07
C PRO A 481 -13.13 9.84 -8.05
N GLY A 482 -13.46 10.24 -9.27
CA GLY A 482 -14.10 9.40 -10.29
C GLY A 482 -15.63 9.32 -10.19
N ILE A 483 -16.22 9.82 -9.10
CA ILE A 483 -17.68 9.88 -8.93
C ILE A 483 -18.15 11.34 -8.90
N ASP A 484 -17.71 12.12 -7.91
CA ASP A 484 -18.14 13.51 -7.71
C ASP A 484 -17.11 14.53 -8.22
N SER A 485 -15.86 14.09 -8.43
CA SER A 485 -14.76 14.94 -8.87
C SER A 485 -13.79 14.18 -9.77
N GLY A 486 -13.01 14.90 -10.58
CA GLY A 486 -11.86 14.29 -11.26
C GLY A 486 -10.73 13.97 -10.27
N GLY A 487 -9.76 13.17 -10.69
CA GLY A 487 -8.64 12.78 -9.84
C GLY A 487 -7.62 11.92 -10.56
N HIS A 488 -6.61 11.44 -9.83
CA HIS A 488 -5.61 10.52 -10.39
C HIS A 488 -5.36 9.34 -9.45
N LEU A 489 -5.39 8.12 -9.98
CA LEU A 489 -5.08 6.90 -9.25
C LEU A 489 -4.02 6.07 -9.96
N PHE A 490 -3.14 5.45 -9.18
CA PHE A 490 -2.21 4.44 -9.68
C PHE A 490 -2.94 3.10 -9.80
N ARG A 491 -2.84 2.51 -10.99
CA ARG A 491 -3.35 1.15 -11.24
C ARG A 491 -2.45 0.12 -10.55
N VAL A 492 -2.97 -1.07 -10.32
CA VAL A 492 -2.32 -2.19 -9.61
C VAL A 492 -0.89 -2.51 -10.08
N ASP A 493 -0.57 -2.25 -11.35
CA ASP A 493 0.75 -2.45 -11.93
C ASP A 493 1.76 -1.33 -11.59
N GLY A 494 1.34 -0.29 -10.85
CA GLY A 494 2.18 0.73 -10.22
C GLY A 494 2.84 1.73 -11.18
N SER A 495 2.96 1.42 -12.46
CA SER A 495 3.55 2.30 -13.47
C SER A 495 2.53 3.19 -14.18
N VAL A 496 1.24 2.84 -14.12
CA VAL A 496 0.18 3.54 -14.87
C VAL A 496 -0.65 4.39 -13.91
N VAL A 497 -0.71 5.69 -14.21
CA VAL A 497 -1.60 6.65 -13.54
C VAL A 497 -2.82 6.88 -14.43
N MET A 498 -4.00 6.60 -13.89
CA MET A 498 -5.28 6.73 -14.58
C MET A 498 -5.93 8.08 -14.21
N PRO A 499 -6.27 8.93 -15.20
CA PRO A 499 -7.00 10.17 -14.96
C PRO A 499 -8.50 9.88 -14.83
N LEU A 500 -9.06 10.15 -13.65
CA LEU A 500 -10.47 9.94 -13.38
C LEU A 500 -11.30 11.14 -13.84
N ALA A 501 -12.44 10.87 -14.48
CA ALA A 501 -13.50 11.85 -14.73
C ALA A 501 -14.65 11.64 -13.75
N ALA A 502 -15.28 12.73 -13.30
CA ALA A 502 -16.45 12.65 -12.43
C ALA A 502 -17.63 11.99 -13.18
N ALA A 503 -18.22 10.96 -12.60
CA ALA A 503 -19.42 10.31 -13.13
C ALA A 503 -20.69 11.16 -12.94
N ARG A 504 -20.74 12.00 -11.90
CA ARG A 504 -21.86 12.91 -11.57
C ARG A 504 -21.35 14.26 -11.06
N GLY A 505 -22.23 15.24 -10.95
CA GLY A 505 -21.91 16.62 -10.55
C GLY A 505 -22.30 17.00 -9.12
N ALA A 506 -22.08 16.14 -8.11
CA ALA A 506 -22.40 16.49 -6.72
C ALA A 506 -21.46 17.60 -6.21
N ALA A 507 -22.01 18.64 -5.57
CA ALA A 507 -21.28 19.81 -5.11
C ALA A 507 -20.52 19.58 -3.77
N LEU A 508 -19.80 18.46 -3.66
CA LEU A 508 -18.98 18.15 -2.50
C LEU A 508 -17.55 18.69 -2.67
N PRO A 509 -16.90 19.20 -1.61
CA PRO A 509 -15.52 19.64 -1.68
C PRO A 509 -14.58 18.43 -1.79
N SER A 510 -13.50 18.54 -2.57
CA SER A 510 -12.47 17.48 -2.59
C SER A 510 -11.68 17.43 -1.28
N VAL A 511 -11.09 16.26 -0.99
CA VAL A 511 -10.13 16.11 0.13
C VAL A 511 -9.00 17.15 0.02
N ALA A 512 -8.51 17.39 -1.20
CA ALA A 512 -7.46 18.37 -1.46
C ALA A 512 -7.88 19.80 -1.04
N ALA A 513 -9.11 20.20 -1.39
CA ALA A 513 -9.64 21.52 -1.03
C ALA A 513 -9.78 21.69 0.49
N ILE A 514 -10.32 20.68 1.18
CA ILE A 514 -10.46 20.72 2.64
C ILE A 514 -9.10 20.73 3.35
N ALA A 515 -8.19 19.83 2.97
CA ALA A 515 -6.86 19.75 3.55
C ALA A 515 -6.04 21.05 3.34
N SER A 516 -6.18 21.70 2.17
CA SER A 516 -5.50 22.98 1.90
C SER A 516 -6.03 24.10 2.81
N ARG A 517 -7.36 24.21 2.95
CA ARG A 517 -8.01 25.20 3.85
C ARG A 517 -7.67 24.98 5.32
N LEU A 518 -7.43 23.72 5.73
CA LEU A 518 -6.94 23.39 7.06
C LEU A 518 -5.48 23.80 7.24
N ALA A 519 -4.62 23.55 6.23
CA ALA A 519 -3.21 23.93 6.29
C ALA A 519 -3.04 25.45 6.37
N GLU A 520 -3.83 26.21 5.60
CA GLU A 520 -3.88 27.67 5.67
C GLU A 520 -4.26 28.16 7.07
N ARG A 521 -5.29 27.56 7.70
CA ARG A 521 -5.72 27.91 9.06
C ARG A 521 -4.66 27.59 10.11
N LEU A 522 -3.94 26.48 9.99
CA LEU A 522 -2.83 26.14 10.88
C LEU A 522 -1.69 27.15 10.79
N HIS A 523 -1.37 27.64 9.58
CA HIS A 523 -0.33 28.66 9.41
C HIS A 523 -0.77 30.06 9.88
N ALA A 524 -2.06 30.37 9.79
CA ALA A 524 -2.61 31.66 10.20
C ALA A 524 -2.77 31.83 11.72
N GLN A 525 -2.80 30.73 12.48
CA GLN A 525 -2.83 30.81 13.94
C GLN A 525 -1.47 31.30 14.45
N PRO A 526 -1.40 32.45 15.16
CA PRO A 526 -0.16 32.88 15.79
C PRO A 526 0.29 31.79 16.76
N ALA A 527 1.57 31.43 16.72
CA ALA A 527 2.17 30.46 17.64
C ALA A 527 1.71 30.82 19.06
N ALA A 528 0.92 29.94 19.68
CA ALA A 528 0.45 30.14 21.04
C ALA A 528 1.69 30.46 21.89
N GLN A 529 1.73 31.68 22.43
CA GLN A 529 2.78 32.07 23.36
C GLN A 529 2.70 31.10 24.53
N VAL A 530 3.64 30.15 24.56
CA VAL A 530 3.89 29.34 25.74
C VAL A 530 4.34 30.33 26.80
N GLN A 531 3.40 30.77 27.65
CA GLN A 531 3.76 31.50 28.85
C GLN A 531 4.58 30.55 29.74
N PRO A 532 5.76 31.01 30.21
CA PRO A 532 6.76 30.17 30.86
C PRO A 532 6.31 29.55 32.17
#